data_AF-A0A0D2MYC6-F1
#
_entry.id   AF-A0A0D2MYC6-F1
#
_cell.length_a   1.000
_cell.length_b   1.000
_cell.length_c   1.000
_cell.angle_alpha   90.00
_cell.angle_beta   90.00
_cell.angle_gamma   90.00
#
_symmetry.space_group_name_H-M   'P 1'
#
loop_
_entity.id
_entity.type
_entity.pdbx_description
1 polymer ?
#
loop_
_entity_poly.entity_id
_entity_poly.type
_entity_poly.pdbx_seq_one_letter_code
_entity_poly.pdbx_strand_id
1 'polypeptide(L)'
;MAAPQAAIKLLDCMARFHRDENSRLEAFCDWHDKWVGFRFSDARRGSISSGSADKPCLDGEFYVVGSSCNYLVVLLEVKDELGSSGDPHYQLQRYMQQCYSKRMWHEDPVICALGAPALGVDLAGPNLLIHGLYTLHSDCIVSEALTPRIPLVQQGARQPRQLHLLAATLAGYAAAAWALAERMVRAAGGVAADLPLLEQRAREVLGSLSQLGVEYEAALASASLEPAQVQAVADWRVAAAPAPTAAAPLPPYPLLHSIDAALSQLPGLDGKLLYTATEADGRAQFIKFTTLLYPKHVHDAWQEEGLVPTLHRCDALPGAYCCVATELLAATDGWKMLPELGDSSPDQQQCFGAVEQALSRAHSILVQHGGGRALAVHGDMRGPNIMGVAF
;
A
#
# COMPACT_ATOMS: atom_id res chain seq x y z
N MET A 1 -13.24 -19.99 -20.20
CA MET A 1 -13.35 -18.90 -21.21
C MET A 1 -11.99 -18.75 -21.88
N ALA A 2 -11.91 -18.70 -23.21
CA ALA A 2 -10.64 -18.60 -23.92
C ALA A 2 -9.97 -17.22 -23.69
N ALA A 3 -8.63 -17.19 -23.69
CA ALA A 3 -7.85 -15.97 -23.39
C ALA A 3 -8.17 -14.76 -24.29
N PRO A 4 -8.36 -14.89 -25.62
CA PRO A 4 -8.78 -13.76 -26.46
C PRO A 4 -10.14 -13.20 -26.08
N GLN A 5 -11.09 -14.06 -25.70
CA GLN A 5 -12.42 -13.64 -25.29
C GLN A 5 -12.38 -12.92 -23.93
N ALA A 6 -11.49 -13.35 -23.03
CA ALA A 6 -11.24 -12.68 -21.76
C ALA A 6 -10.64 -11.29 -21.96
N ALA A 7 -9.67 -11.16 -22.87
CA ALA A 7 -9.06 -9.88 -23.23
C ALA A 7 -10.11 -8.92 -23.82
N ILE A 8 -10.94 -9.36 -24.77
CA ILE A 8 -12.03 -8.55 -25.32
C ILE A 8 -12.98 -8.06 -24.22
N LYS A 9 -13.40 -8.96 -23.32
CA LYS A 9 -14.28 -8.57 -22.20
C LYS A 9 -13.62 -7.59 -21.24
N LEU A 10 -12.31 -7.70 -20.99
CA LEU A 10 -11.58 -6.73 -20.18
C LEU A 10 -11.57 -5.36 -20.86
N LEU A 11 -11.27 -5.32 -22.17
CA LEU A 11 -11.29 -4.09 -22.96
C LEU A 11 -12.68 -3.44 -22.93
N ASP A 12 -13.74 -4.22 -23.16
CA ASP A 12 -15.13 -3.74 -23.10
C ASP A 12 -15.50 -3.24 -21.70
N CYS A 13 -15.02 -3.92 -20.65
CA CYS A 13 -15.24 -3.52 -19.26
C CYS A 13 -14.56 -2.19 -18.95
N MET A 14 -13.31 -2.02 -19.39
CA MET A 14 -12.48 -0.85 -19.12
C MET A 14 -12.77 0.33 -20.04
N ALA A 15 -13.44 0.12 -21.17
CA ALA A 15 -13.91 1.17 -22.07
C ALA A 15 -15.24 1.82 -21.62
N ARG A 16 -15.96 1.19 -20.67
CA ARG A 16 -17.21 1.75 -20.13
C ARG A 16 -16.93 2.97 -19.27
N PHE A 17 -17.90 3.88 -19.25
CA PHE A 17 -17.92 4.96 -18.28
C PHE A 17 -18.30 4.39 -16.90
N HIS A 18 -17.42 4.59 -15.92
CA HIS A 18 -17.63 4.22 -14.53
C HIS A 18 -17.92 5.48 -13.73
N ARG A 19 -18.78 5.39 -12.71
CA ARG A 19 -19.20 6.57 -11.93
C ARG A 19 -18.11 7.05 -10.98
N ASP A 20 -17.33 6.09 -10.48
CA ASP A 20 -16.28 6.26 -9.48
C ASP A 20 -15.32 5.06 -9.51
N GLU A 21 -14.19 5.16 -8.80
CA GLU A 21 -13.17 4.10 -8.67
C GLU A 21 -13.75 2.77 -8.18
N ASN A 22 -14.80 2.79 -7.36
CA ASN A 22 -15.40 1.58 -6.79
C ASN A 22 -16.21 0.80 -7.82
N SER A 23 -17.07 1.47 -8.59
CA SER A 23 -17.83 0.84 -9.68
C SER A 23 -16.91 0.20 -10.72
N ARG A 24 -15.75 0.84 -10.97
CA ARG A 24 -14.71 0.31 -11.85
C ARG A 24 -13.99 -0.89 -11.25
N LEU A 25 -13.62 -0.81 -9.98
CA LEU A 25 -13.04 -1.92 -9.22
C LEU A 25 -13.97 -3.14 -9.27
N GLU A 26 -15.24 -2.97 -8.92
CA GLU A 26 -16.24 -4.05 -8.93
C GLU A 26 -16.30 -4.73 -10.30
N ALA A 27 -16.33 -3.94 -11.38
CA ALA A 27 -16.38 -4.47 -12.73
C ALA A 27 -15.09 -5.25 -13.12
N PHE A 28 -13.93 -4.81 -12.64
CA PHE A 28 -12.67 -5.54 -12.81
C PHE A 28 -12.64 -6.82 -11.97
N CYS A 29 -13.03 -6.75 -10.70
CA CYS A 29 -13.13 -7.90 -9.80
C CYS A 29 -14.04 -8.98 -10.36
N ASP A 30 -15.20 -8.58 -10.90
CA ASP A 30 -16.15 -9.46 -11.56
C ASP A 30 -15.55 -10.19 -12.77
N TRP A 31 -14.79 -9.46 -13.60
CA TRP A 31 -14.08 -10.03 -14.73
C TRP A 31 -12.99 -11.00 -14.26
N HIS A 32 -12.23 -10.60 -13.24
CA HIS A 32 -11.12 -11.36 -12.69
C HIS A 32 -11.57 -12.68 -12.05
N ASP A 33 -12.58 -12.66 -11.19
CA ASP A 33 -13.14 -13.85 -10.55
C ASP A 33 -13.65 -14.85 -11.61
N LYS A 34 -14.36 -14.36 -12.63
CA LYS A 34 -14.91 -15.21 -13.70
C LYS A 34 -13.84 -15.86 -14.58
N TRP A 35 -12.66 -15.25 -14.69
CA TRP A 35 -11.65 -15.70 -15.65
C TRP A 35 -10.39 -16.26 -15.01
N VAL A 36 -9.78 -15.49 -14.12
CA VAL A 36 -8.59 -15.90 -13.38
C VAL A 36 -9.00 -16.88 -12.28
N GLY A 37 -10.18 -16.72 -11.67
CA GLY A 37 -10.69 -17.63 -10.65
C GLY A 37 -10.15 -17.36 -9.24
N PHE A 38 -9.52 -16.21 -9.04
CA PHE A 38 -9.15 -15.69 -7.73
C PHE A 38 -10.13 -14.59 -7.33
N ARG A 39 -10.66 -14.71 -6.11
CA ARG A 39 -11.51 -13.67 -5.53
C ARG A 39 -10.67 -12.64 -4.81
N PHE A 40 -10.96 -11.38 -5.13
CA PHE A 40 -10.56 -10.27 -4.31
C PHE A 40 -11.52 -10.18 -3.12
N SER A 41 -11.01 -10.05 -1.89
CA SER A 41 -11.90 -9.77 -0.75
C SER A 41 -12.25 -8.28 -0.72
N ASP A 42 -13.49 -7.97 -0.33
CA ASP A 42 -14.05 -6.61 -0.32
C ASP A 42 -13.39 -5.75 0.77
N ALA A 43 -12.29 -5.08 0.40
CA ALA A 43 -11.51 -4.19 1.24
C ALA A 43 -11.84 -2.70 1.08
N ARG A 44 -12.83 -2.34 0.24
CA ARG A 44 -13.19 -0.93 -0.01
C ARG A 44 -14.51 -0.49 0.62
N ARG A 45 -15.20 -1.35 1.38
CA ARG A 45 -16.43 -0.93 2.08
C ARG A 45 -16.09 -0.33 3.45
N GLY A 46 -15.57 0.89 3.43
CA GLY A 46 -15.48 1.73 4.62
C GLY A 46 -16.87 1.96 5.23
N SER A 47 -17.25 1.13 6.19
CA SER A 47 -18.25 1.49 7.20
C SER A 47 -17.49 1.80 8.47
N ILE A 48 -17.46 3.08 8.82
CA ILE A 48 -17.06 3.57 10.14
C ILE A 48 -18.14 3.10 11.12
N SER A 49 -18.05 1.87 11.60
CA SER A 49 -18.83 1.42 12.76
C SER A 49 -17.88 1.15 13.91
N SER A 50 -17.95 2.02 14.91
CA SER A 50 -17.45 1.80 16.26
C SER A 50 -17.92 0.44 16.78
N GLY A 51 -17.01 -0.53 16.89
CA GLY A 51 -17.36 -1.88 17.34
C GLY A 51 -16.14 -2.69 17.76
N SER A 52 -15.96 -2.82 19.08
CA SER A 52 -15.19 -3.78 19.87
C SER A 52 -13.74 -4.13 19.48
N ALA A 53 -12.88 -4.04 20.48
CA ALA A 53 -11.45 -4.34 20.53
C ALA A 53 -11.04 -5.82 20.32
N ASP A 54 -11.71 -6.57 19.44
CA ASP A 54 -11.42 -8.01 19.22
C ASP A 54 -11.30 -8.43 17.75
N LYS A 55 -11.35 -7.51 16.77
CA LYS A 55 -11.11 -7.87 15.36
C LYS A 55 -10.36 -6.77 14.60
N PRO A 56 -9.20 -7.07 13.99
CA PRO A 56 -8.53 -6.11 13.12
C PRO A 56 -9.36 -5.89 11.85
N CYS A 57 -9.71 -4.63 11.56
CA CYS A 57 -10.12 -4.24 10.21
C CYS A 57 -8.90 -4.35 9.28
N LEU A 58 -9.04 -5.15 8.23
CA LEU A 58 -7.98 -5.51 7.29
C LEU A 58 -8.50 -5.31 5.88
N ASP A 59 -8.22 -4.12 5.35
CA ASP A 59 -8.43 -3.77 3.97
C ASP A 59 -7.30 -4.41 3.12
N GLY A 60 -7.64 -5.42 2.32
CA GLY A 60 -6.83 -5.87 1.18
C GLY A 60 -6.30 -7.30 1.28
N GLU A 61 -6.89 -8.15 2.12
CA GLU A 61 -6.48 -9.56 2.16
C GLU A 61 -7.09 -10.35 1.01
N PHE A 62 -6.31 -11.16 0.32
CA PHE A 62 -6.78 -11.93 -0.83
C PHE A 62 -6.85 -13.40 -0.48
N TYR A 63 -7.93 -14.07 -0.90
CA TYR A 63 -8.13 -15.50 -0.67
C TYR A 63 -7.95 -16.27 -1.97
N VAL A 64 -7.08 -17.28 -1.93
CA VAL A 64 -7.05 -18.32 -2.96
C VAL A 64 -8.29 -19.18 -2.78
N VAL A 65 -9.21 -19.16 -3.75
CA VAL A 65 -10.36 -20.06 -3.74
C VAL A 65 -9.86 -21.49 -3.91
N GLY A 66 -10.05 -22.33 -2.88
CA GLY A 66 -9.68 -23.75 -2.91
C GLY A 66 -8.45 -24.13 -2.08
N SER A 67 -7.93 -23.22 -1.25
CA SER A 67 -6.89 -23.55 -0.27
C SER A 67 -7.34 -23.21 1.15
N SER A 68 -7.02 -24.08 2.10
CA SER A 68 -7.14 -23.83 3.54
C SER A 68 -6.10 -22.84 4.11
N CYS A 69 -5.16 -22.35 3.29
CA CYS A 69 -4.06 -21.46 3.70
C CYS A 69 -4.31 -20.00 3.33
N ASN A 70 -4.01 -19.07 4.25
CA ASN A 70 -4.27 -17.63 4.07
C ASN A 70 -3.08 -16.86 3.47
N TYR A 71 -2.48 -17.31 2.35
CA TYR A 71 -1.36 -16.57 1.73
C TYR A 71 -1.83 -15.55 0.69
N LEU A 72 -1.17 -14.39 0.67
CA LEU A 72 -1.39 -13.33 -0.31
C LEU A 72 -0.78 -13.74 -1.65
N VAL A 73 -1.58 -13.89 -2.70
CA VAL A 73 -1.11 -14.32 -4.03
C VAL A 73 -1.24 -13.21 -5.07
N VAL A 74 -2.30 -12.41 -4.99
CA VAL A 74 -2.54 -11.29 -5.89
C VAL A 74 -2.95 -10.09 -5.06
N LEU A 75 -2.41 -8.90 -5.35
CA LEU A 75 -2.91 -7.62 -4.88
C LEU A 75 -3.44 -6.81 -6.06
N LEU A 76 -4.47 -6.01 -5.83
CA LEU A 76 -5.07 -5.15 -6.83
C LEU A 76 -5.16 -3.72 -6.31
N GLU A 77 -4.75 -2.76 -7.12
CA GLU A 77 -5.05 -1.35 -6.91
C GLU A 77 -5.66 -0.71 -8.15
N VAL A 78 -6.80 -0.05 -7.96
CA VAL A 78 -7.58 0.59 -9.03
C VAL A 78 -7.69 2.08 -8.78
N LYS A 79 -7.28 2.87 -9.77
CA LYS A 79 -7.36 4.34 -9.81
C LYS A 79 -8.08 4.84 -11.04
N ASP A 80 -8.77 5.97 -10.88
CA ASP A 80 -9.45 6.62 -12.00
C ASP A 80 -8.45 7.11 -13.05
N GLU A 81 -7.32 7.67 -12.63
CA GLU A 81 -6.26 8.14 -13.52
C GLU A 81 -4.86 7.86 -12.94
N LEU A 82 -3.83 8.03 -13.77
CA LEU A 82 -2.45 7.97 -13.29
C LEU A 82 -2.15 9.21 -12.44
N GLY A 83 -1.71 8.99 -11.20
CA GLY A 83 -1.35 10.07 -10.28
C GLY A 83 -2.54 10.72 -9.55
N SER A 84 -3.79 10.32 -9.86
CA SER A 84 -4.93 10.67 -9.00
C SER A 84 -4.81 9.89 -7.70
N SER A 85 -4.77 10.60 -6.56
CA SER A 85 -4.78 10.02 -5.20
C SER A 85 -3.65 9.02 -4.88
N GLY A 86 -2.48 9.18 -5.50
CA GLY A 86 -1.26 8.41 -5.22
C GLY A 86 -0.87 7.43 -6.34
N ASP A 87 0.38 6.93 -6.33
CA ASP A 87 0.78 5.86 -7.28
C ASP A 87 0.29 4.49 -6.81
N PRO A 88 -0.42 3.74 -7.67
CA PRO A 88 -0.80 2.36 -7.41
C PRO A 88 0.39 1.48 -7.00
N HIS A 89 1.56 1.69 -7.60
CA HIS A 89 2.77 0.92 -7.30
C HIS A 89 3.18 1.00 -5.83
N TYR A 90 3.16 2.21 -5.26
CA TYR A 90 3.50 2.40 -3.84
C TYR A 90 2.39 1.91 -2.92
N GLN A 91 1.14 2.02 -3.33
CA GLN A 91 0.00 1.55 -2.54
C GLN A 91 -0.02 0.03 -2.44
N LEU A 92 0.26 -0.68 -3.54
CA LEU A 92 0.41 -2.14 -3.54
C LEU A 92 1.51 -2.61 -2.58
N GLN A 93 2.68 -1.94 -2.58
CA GLN A 93 3.76 -2.25 -1.64
C GLN A 93 3.32 -2.00 -0.18
N ARG A 94 2.58 -0.91 0.05
CA ARG A 94 2.06 -0.59 1.38
C ARG A 94 1.06 -1.63 1.87
N TYR A 95 0.15 -2.10 1.01
CA TYR A 95 -0.80 -3.15 1.36
C TYR A 95 -0.08 -4.44 1.72
N MET A 96 0.90 -4.85 0.91
CA MET A 96 1.72 -6.02 1.21
C MET A 96 2.44 -5.88 2.55
N GLN A 97 3.04 -4.70 2.81
CA GLN A 97 3.65 -4.42 4.10
C GLN A 97 2.64 -4.54 5.24
N GLN A 98 1.43 -4.00 5.12
CA GLN A 98 0.40 -4.09 6.16
C GLN A 98 -0.05 -5.53 6.44
N CYS A 99 -0.17 -6.36 5.39
CA CYS A 99 -0.51 -7.78 5.53
C CYS A 99 0.60 -8.55 6.27
N TYR A 100 1.87 -8.27 5.97
CA TYR A 100 3.02 -9.01 6.52
C TYR A 100 3.68 -8.35 7.73
N SER A 101 3.32 -7.12 8.11
CA SER A 101 3.77 -6.51 9.37
C SER A 101 2.91 -6.96 10.55
N LYS A 102 1.63 -7.29 10.30
CA LYS A 102 0.69 -7.76 11.33
C LYS A 102 0.87 -9.24 11.64
N ARG A 103 1.25 -10.03 10.64
CA ARG A 103 1.75 -11.39 10.83
C ARG A 103 3.21 -11.23 11.19
N MET A 104 3.66 -11.72 12.33
CA MET A 104 5.09 -11.73 12.60
C MET A 104 5.75 -12.60 11.52
N TRP A 105 6.21 -12.00 10.42
CA TRP A 105 6.63 -12.71 9.21
C TRP A 105 7.74 -13.72 9.49
N HIS A 106 8.54 -13.45 10.52
CA HIS A 106 9.57 -14.31 11.08
C HIS A 106 9.05 -15.60 11.74
N GLU A 107 7.75 -15.66 12.06
CA GLU A 107 7.09 -16.82 12.68
C GLU A 107 6.48 -17.78 11.66
N ASP A 108 6.28 -17.34 10.41
CA ASP A 108 5.77 -18.20 9.34
C ASP A 108 6.93 -18.65 8.44
N PRO A 109 7.34 -19.94 8.50
CA PRO A 109 8.46 -20.46 7.72
C PRO A 109 8.27 -20.32 6.20
N VAL A 110 7.03 -20.32 5.71
CA VAL A 110 6.73 -20.18 4.28
C VAL A 110 6.98 -18.75 3.83
N ILE A 111 6.44 -17.79 4.58
CA ILE A 111 6.65 -16.35 4.32
C ILE A 111 8.15 -16.03 4.40
N CYS A 112 8.80 -16.51 5.45
CA CYS A 112 10.25 -16.39 5.64
C CYS A 112 11.02 -16.97 4.45
N ALA A 113 10.80 -18.22 4.09
CA ALA A 113 11.60 -18.91 3.08
C ALA A 113 11.41 -18.31 1.69
N LEU A 114 10.18 -17.97 1.34
CA LEU A 114 9.81 -17.56 -0.01
C LEU A 114 9.90 -16.04 -0.21
N GLY A 115 9.99 -15.26 0.87
CA GLY A 115 9.97 -13.79 0.79
C GLY A 115 8.58 -13.28 0.46
N ALA A 116 7.54 -13.92 1.03
CA ALA A 116 6.16 -13.44 0.95
C ALA A 116 5.65 -13.08 -0.47
N PRO A 117 5.98 -13.86 -1.53
CA PRO A 117 5.81 -13.39 -2.90
C PRO A 117 4.33 -13.23 -3.28
N ALA A 118 4.01 -12.16 -4.02
CA ALA A 118 2.68 -11.86 -4.53
C ALA A 118 2.74 -11.20 -5.92
N LEU A 119 1.65 -11.26 -6.67
CA LEU A 119 1.48 -10.51 -7.93
C LEU A 119 0.71 -9.22 -7.66
N GLY A 120 1.25 -8.08 -8.05
CA GLY A 120 0.52 -6.81 -8.02
C GLY A 120 -0.17 -6.52 -9.36
N VAL A 121 -1.42 -6.05 -9.32
CA VAL A 121 -2.17 -5.57 -10.47
C VAL A 121 -2.49 -4.10 -10.25
N ASP A 122 -1.91 -3.24 -11.07
CA ASP A 122 -2.19 -1.80 -11.11
C ASP A 122 -3.13 -1.53 -12.31
N LEU A 123 -4.31 -1.00 -12.01
CA LEU A 123 -5.28 -0.51 -12.97
C LEU A 123 -5.53 0.99 -12.75
N ALA A 124 -4.75 1.84 -13.41
CA ALA A 124 -4.85 3.29 -13.30
C ALA A 124 -5.24 3.96 -14.62
N GLY A 125 -6.43 4.57 -14.65
CA GLY A 125 -6.98 5.05 -15.92
C GLY A 125 -7.04 3.92 -16.93
N PRO A 126 -6.80 4.14 -18.21
CA PRO A 126 -6.87 3.09 -19.21
C PRO A 126 -5.69 2.12 -19.17
N ASN A 127 -4.88 2.07 -18.11
CA ASN A 127 -3.61 1.37 -18.11
C ASN A 127 -3.63 0.18 -17.16
N LEU A 128 -3.13 -0.97 -17.63
CA LEU A 128 -2.89 -2.16 -16.84
C LEU A 128 -1.38 -2.37 -16.67
N LEU A 129 -0.95 -2.70 -15.46
CA LEU A 129 0.43 -3.08 -15.16
C LEU A 129 0.44 -4.24 -14.18
N ILE A 130 1.31 -5.23 -14.44
CA ILE A 130 1.45 -6.42 -13.59
C ILE A 130 2.84 -6.41 -12.97
N HIS A 131 2.90 -6.62 -11.66
CA HIS A 131 4.10 -6.56 -10.85
C HIS A 131 4.35 -7.88 -10.13
N GLY A 132 5.61 -8.19 -9.88
CA GLY A 132 6.02 -9.11 -8.81
C GLY A 132 6.30 -8.30 -7.56
N LEU A 133 5.85 -8.79 -6.41
CA LEU A 133 6.08 -8.21 -5.11
C LEU A 133 6.69 -9.27 -4.20
N TYR A 134 7.72 -8.93 -3.42
CA TYR A 134 8.34 -9.85 -2.46
C TYR A 134 9.06 -9.09 -1.34
N THR A 135 9.23 -9.72 -0.18
CA THR A 135 10.01 -9.20 0.95
C THR A 135 11.47 -9.64 0.85
N LEU A 136 12.38 -8.72 1.19
CA LEU A 136 13.78 -9.03 1.51
C LEU A 136 13.94 -9.35 3.00
N HIS A 137 15.09 -9.89 3.37
CA HIS A 137 15.46 -10.17 4.77
C HIS A 137 15.48 -8.90 5.66
N SER A 138 15.62 -7.72 5.04
CA SER A 138 15.59 -6.42 5.70
C SER A 138 14.19 -5.86 5.84
N ASP A 139 13.17 -6.71 5.67
CA ASP A 139 11.76 -6.35 5.76
C ASP A 139 11.29 -5.47 4.57
N CYS A 140 12.20 -5.11 3.66
CA CYS A 140 11.93 -4.29 2.47
C CYS A 140 11.03 -5.01 1.47
N ILE A 141 9.94 -4.37 1.05
CA ILE A 141 9.14 -4.81 -0.09
C ILE A 141 9.82 -4.36 -1.38
N VAL A 142 10.13 -5.32 -2.23
CA VAL A 142 10.56 -5.07 -3.61
C VAL A 142 9.36 -5.24 -4.52
N SER A 143 9.25 -4.34 -5.49
CA SER A 143 8.25 -4.41 -6.54
C SER A 143 8.92 -4.27 -7.91
N GLU A 144 8.72 -5.26 -8.76
CA GLU A 144 9.27 -5.29 -10.11
C GLU A 144 8.14 -5.38 -11.14
N ALA A 145 8.20 -4.55 -12.18
CA ALA A 145 7.25 -4.63 -13.28
C ALA A 145 7.53 -5.90 -14.11
N LEU A 146 6.55 -6.81 -14.19
CA LEU A 146 6.62 -8.03 -15.01
C LEU A 146 6.12 -7.78 -16.43
N THR A 147 5.35 -6.70 -16.63
CA THR A 147 4.86 -6.25 -17.93
C THR A 147 5.21 -4.79 -18.12
N PRO A 148 5.30 -4.29 -19.36
CA PRO A 148 5.16 -2.86 -19.59
C PRO A 148 3.77 -2.40 -19.15
N ARG A 149 3.57 -1.08 -19.03
CA ARG A 149 2.24 -0.50 -18.81
C ARG A 149 1.43 -0.61 -20.11
N ILE A 150 0.31 -1.34 -20.08
CA ILE A 150 -0.50 -1.69 -21.25
C ILE A 150 -1.73 -0.77 -21.34
N PRO A 151 -1.83 0.07 -22.39
CA PRO A 151 -2.98 0.95 -22.58
C PRO A 151 -4.17 0.18 -23.17
N LEU A 152 -5.25 0.02 -22.41
CA LEU A 152 -6.46 -0.71 -22.76
C LEU A 152 -7.37 0.04 -23.76
N VAL A 153 -7.30 1.38 -23.84
CA VAL A 153 -8.21 2.16 -24.70
C VAL A 153 -7.87 2.06 -26.20
N GLN A 154 -6.65 1.63 -26.56
CA GLN A 154 -6.21 1.55 -27.97
C GLN A 154 -6.17 0.14 -28.56
N GLN A 155 -6.47 -0.89 -27.75
CA GLN A 155 -6.22 -2.30 -28.07
C GLN A 155 -7.42 -3.02 -28.71
N GLY A 156 -8.47 -2.30 -29.10
CA GLY A 156 -9.72 -2.89 -29.64
C GLY A 156 -9.51 -3.76 -30.88
N ALA A 157 -10.60 -4.40 -31.36
CA ALA A 157 -10.64 -5.38 -32.46
C ALA A 157 -9.95 -4.97 -33.79
N ARG A 158 -9.53 -3.71 -33.93
CA ARG A 158 -8.77 -3.18 -35.06
C ARG A 158 -7.27 -3.52 -35.02
N GLN A 159 -6.74 -4.04 -33.92
CA GLN A 159 -5.33 -4.41 -33.79
C GLN A 159 -5.15 -5.86 -33.31
N PRO A 160 -5.30 -6.87 -34.19
CA PRO A 160 -5.27 -8.28 -33.82
C PRO A 160 -4.01 -8.70 -33.06
N ARG A 161 -2.85 -8.14 -33.43
CA ARG A 161 -1.58 -8.40 -32.75
C ARG A 161 -1.57 -7.88 -31.31
N GLN A 162 -2.12 -6.70 -31.07
CA GLN A 162 -2.20 -6.12 -29.73
C GLN A 162 -3.15 -6.93 -28.85
N LEU A 163 -4.33 -7.27 -29.37
CA LEU A 163 -5.27 -8.14 -28.67
C LEU A 163 -4.65 -9.51 -28.33
N HIS A 164 -3.87 -10.08 -29.25
CA HIS A 164 -3.15 -11.33 -29.00
C HIS A 164 -2.11 -11.18 -27.89
N LEU A 165 -1.31 -10.11 -27.89
CA LEU A 165 -0.34 -9.83 -26.84
C LEU A 165 -1.03 -9.64 -25.48
N LEU A 166 -2.11 -8.87 -25.42
CA LEU A 166 -2.89 -8.70 -24.20
C LEU A 166 -3.45 -10.05 -23.71
N ALA A 167 -4.01 -10.87 -24.60
CA ALA A 167 -4.52 -12.20 -24.25
C ALA A 167 -3.40 -13.10 -23.69
N ALA A 168 -2.22 -13.08 -24.31
CA ALA A 168 -1.06 -13.83 -23.84
C ALA A 168 -0.57 -13.33 -22.47
N THR A 169 -0.46 -12.01 -22.28
CA THR A 169 -0.07 -11.40 -21.00
C THR A 169 -1.03 -11.77 -19.88
N LEU A 170 -2.33 -11.60 -20.11
CA LEU A 170 -3.34 -11.94 -19.12
C LEU A 170 -3.28 -13.43 -18.77
N ALA A 171 -3.07 -14.30 -19.76
CA ALA A 171 -3.07 -15.74 -19.52
C ALA A 171 -1.80 -16.19 -18.79
N GLY A 172 -0.65 -15.56 -19.09
CA GLY A 172 0.58 -15.71 -18.31
C GLY A 172 0.40 -15.25 -16.87
N TYR A 173 -0.27 -14.12 -16.65
CA TYR A 173 -0.63 -13.65 -15.32
C TYR A 173 -1.51 -14.63 -14.54
N ALA A 174 -2.59 -15.12 -15.15
CA ALA A 174 -3.46 -16.09 -14.50
C ALA A 174 -2.71 -17.40 -14.19
N ALA A 175 -1.85 -17.87 -15.10
CA ALA A 175 -1.01 -19.06 -14.86
C ALA A 175 -0.03 -18.82 -13.71
N ALA A 176 0.61 -17.65 -13.66
CA ALA A 176 1.52 -17.27 -12.59
C ALA A 176 0.82 -17.19 -11.23
N ALA A 177 -0.41 -16.66 -11.17
CA ALA A 177 -1.19 -16.60 -9.93
C ALA A 177 -1.49 -18.00 -9.39
N TRP A 178 -1.96 -18.93 -10.23
CA TRP A 178 -2.20 -20.32 -9.82
C TRP A 178 -0.92 -21.05 -9.45
N ALA A 179 0.16 -20.87 -10.21
CA ALA A 179 1.47 -21.41 -9.91
C ALA A 179 1.98 -20.96 -8.53
N LEU A 180 1.81 -19.67 -8.23
CA LEU A 180 2.22 -19.07 -6.98
C LEU A 180 1.40 -19.62 -5.80
N ALA A 181 0.07 -19.68 -5.97
CA ALA A 181 -0.82 -20.27 -4.99
C ALA A 181 -0.46 -21.74 -4.69
N GLU A 182 -0.24 -22.54 -5.73
CA GLU A 182 0.19 -23.93 -5.59
C GLU A 182 1.51 -24.04 -4.81
N ARG A 183 2.51 -23.20 -5.14
CA ARG A 183 3.79 -23.18 -4.44
C ARG A 183 3.66 -22.80 -2.97
N MET A 184 2.83 -21.80 -2.64
CA MET A 184 2.56 -21.44 -1.24
C MET A 184 1.94 -22.61 -0.48
N VAL A 185 0.96 -23.30 -1.08
CA VAL A 185 0.29 -24.45 -0.45
C VAL A 185 1.24 -25.62 -0.25
N ARG A 186 2.07 -25.95 -1.26
CA ARG A 186 3.09 -27.00 -1.11
C ARG A 186 4.09 -26.66 -0.01
N ALA A 187 4.60 -25.43 0.00
CA ALA A 187 5.56 -24.97 1.00
C ALA A 187 4.99 -25.01 2.42
N ALA A 188 3.70 -24.71 2.58
CA ALA A 188 2.98 -24.78 3.84
C ALA A 188 2.66 -26.21 4.32
N GLY A 189 2.99 -27.24 3.53
CA GLY A 189 2.57 -28.61 3.81
C GLY A 189 1.05 -28.82 3.72
N GLY A 190 0.38 -28.01 2.88
CA GLY A 190 -1.07 -28.04 2.71
C GLY A 190 -1.62 -29.40 2.27
N VAL A 191 -2.91 -29.63 2.53
CA VAL A 191 -3.56 -30.92 2.33
C VAL A 191 -3.55 -31.33 0.85
N ALA A 192 -3.24 -32.60 0.58
CA ALA A 192 -3.22 -33.19 -0.77
C ALA A 192 -4.54 -33.05 -1.56
N ALA A 193 -5.64 -32.64 -0.94
CA ALA A 193 -6.93 -32.42 -1.60
C ALA A 193 -7.03 -31.07 -2.34
N ASP A 194 -6.31 -30.04 -1.88
CA ASP A 194 -6.35 -28.69 -2.47
C ASP A 194 -5.42 -28.60 -3.70
N LEU A 195 -4.27 -29.30 -3.67
CA LEU A 195 -3.25 -29.27 -4.72
C LEU A 195 -3.75 -29.71 -6.11
N PRO A 196 -4.51 -30.81 -6.29
CA PRO A 196 -5.01 -31.22 -7.59
C PRO A 196 -5.93 -30.17 -8.24
N LEU A 197 -6.71 -29.45 -7.44
CA LEU A 197 -7.58 -28.38 -7.94
C LEU A 197 -6.75 -27.19 -8.43
N LEU A 198 -5.74 -26.77 -7.66
CA LEU A 198 -4.83 -25.69 -8.03
C LEU A 198 -4.04 -26.04 -9.30
N GLU A 199 -3.49 -27.26 -9.36
CA GLU A 199 -2.79 -27.77 -10.54
C GLU A 199 -3.70 -27.86 -11.76
N GLN A 200 -4.94 -28.33 -11.59
CA GLN A 200 -5.91 -28.41 -12.68
C GLN A 200 -6.20 -27.01 -13.22
N ARG A 201 -6.42 -26.02 -12.35
CA ARG A 201 -6.66 -24.63 -12.76
C ARG A 201 -5.45 -24.02 -13.46
N ALA A 202 -4.24 -24.22 -12.92
CA ALA A 202 -3.01 -23.83 -13.59
C ALA A 202 -2.95 -24.45 -15.00
N ARG A 203 -3.18 -25.75 -15.13
CA ARG A 203 -3.18 -26.47 -16.42
C ARG A 203 -4.26 -25.99 -17.39
N GLU A 204 -5.47 -25.68 -16.93
CA GLU A 204 -6.54 -25.13 -17.77
C GLU A 204 -6.16 -23.76 -18.36
N VAL A 205 -5.53 -22.90 -17.54
CA VAL A 205 -5.06 -21.59 -17.98
C VAL A 205 -3.87 -21.74 -18.95
N LEU A 206 -2.94 -22.65 -18.67
CA LEU A 206 -1.81 -22.97 -19.57
C LEU A 206 -2.29 -23.55 -20.90
N GLY A 207 -3.31 -24.41 -20.90
CA GLY A 207 -3.91 -24.92 -22.14
C GLY A 207 -4.48 -23.79 -23.00
N SER A 208 -4.92 -22.70 -22.39
CA SER A 208 -5.33 -21.48 -23.09
C SER A 208 -4.14 -20.71 -23.69
N LEU A 209 -2.93 -20.80 -23.11
CA LEU A 209 -1.69 -20.25 -23.67
C LEU A 209 -1.18 -21.07 -24.87
N SER A 210 -1.28 -22.39 -24.81
CA SER A 210 -0.93 -23.26 -25.94
C SER A 210 -1.78 -22.96 -27.19
N GLN A 211 -3.05 -22.63 -27.01
CA GLN A 211 -3.93 -22.17 -28.10
C GLN A 211 -3.48 -20.83 -28.72
N LEU A 212 -2.67 -20.05 -28.00
CA LEU A 212 -2.04 -18.83 -28.49
C LEU A 212 -0.65 -19.09 -29.09
N GLY A 213 -0.18 -20.34 -29.17
CA GLY A 213 1.15 -20.67 -29.64
C GLY A 213 2.27 -20.27 -28.68
N VAL A 214 1.94 -20.09 -27.39
CA VAL A 214 2.92 -19.80 -26.33
C VAL A 214 3.27 -21.09 -25.61
N GLU A 215 4.53 -21.53 -25.73
CA GLU A 215 5.06 -22.69 -25.00
C GLU A 215 5.47 -22.28 -23.57
N TYR A 216 4.94 -22.95 -22.56
CA TYR A 216 5.11 -22.56 -21.14
C TYR A 216 5.45 -23.73 -20.19
N GLU A 217 5.64 -24.96 -20.70
CA GLU A 217 5.76 -26.17 -19.87
C GLU A 217 6.96 -26.17 -18.90
N ALA A 218 8.02 -25.43 -19.17
CA ALA A 218 9.26 -25.52 -18.39
C ALA A 218 9.25 -24.75 -17.05
N ALA A 219 8.44 -23.70 -16.89
CA ALA A 219 8.56 -22.77 -15.75
C ALA A 219 7.85 -23.24 -14.45
N LEU A 220 6.85 -24.12 -14.57
CA LEU A 220 6.16 -24.71 -13.42
C LEU A 220 6.95 -25.86 -12.78
N ALA A 221 7.73 -26.58 -13.58
CA ALA A 221 8.36 -27.84 -13.17
C ALA A 221 9.62 -27.70 -12.31
N SER A 222 10.25 -26.52 -12.23
CA SER A 222 11.67 -26.46 -11.85
C SER A 222 12.01 -25.95 -10.44
N ALA A 223 11.05 -25.56 -9.60
CA ALA A 223 11.37 -25.15 -8.23
C ALA A 223 10.17 -25.27 -7.27
N SER A 224 9.95 -26.48 -6.74
CA SER A 224 9.17 -26.66 -5.51
C SER A 224 10.16 -26.79 -4.35
N LEU A 225 9.94 -26.04 -3.28
CA LEU A 225 10.64 -26.25 -2.02
C LEU A 225 9.81 -27.21 -1.18
N GLU A 226 10.39 -28.35 -0.83
CA GLU A 226 9.76 -29.28 0.11
C GLU A 226 9.68 -28.64 1.51
N PRO A 227 8.70 -29.00 2.35
CA PRO A 227 8.52 -28.39 3.68
C PRO A 227 9.79 -28.36 4.55
N ALA A 228 10.63 -29.40 4.47
CA ALA A 228 11.91 -29.45 5.17
C ALA A 228 12.93 -28.42 4.63
N GLN A 229 12.92 -28.16 3.32
CA GLN A 229 13.76 -27.14 2.70
C GLN A 229 13.24 -25.73 3.03
N VAL A 230 11.91 -25.56 3.07
CA VAL A 230 11.27 -24.32 3.53
C VAL A 230 11.75 -23.98 4.94
N GLN A 231 11.67 -24.93 5.87
CA GLN A 231 12.15 -24.70 7.24
C GLN A 231 13.64 -24.35 7.28
N ALA A 232 14.48 -25.08 6.55
CA ALA A 232 15.92 -24.81 6.52
C ALA A 232 16.25 -23.41 5.96
N VAL A 233 15.54 -22.97 4.91
CA VAL A 233 15.71 -21.62 4.34
C VAL A 233 15.16 -20.55 5.29
N ALA A 234 14.04 -20.81 5.97
CA ALA A 234 13.49 -19.93 6.97
C ALA A 234 14.46 -19.73 8.14
N ASP A 235 14.98 -20.82 8.70
CA ASP A 235 15.95 -20.80 9.80
C ASP A 235 17.22 -20.03 9.40
N TRP A 236 17.74 -20.27 8.19
CA TRP A 236 18.87 -19.52 7.65
C TRP A 236 18.55 -18.03 7.51
N ARG A 237 17.37 -17.66 6.98
CA ARG A 237 16.94 -16.26 6.84
C ARG A 237 16.77 -15.56 8.17
N VAL A 238 16.19 -16.23 9.17
CA VAL A 238 16.05 -15.70 10.53
C VAL A 238 17.42 -15.51 11.17
N ALA A 239 18.35 -16.46 10.99
CA ALA A 239 19.72 -16.35 11.51
C ALA A 239 20.56 -15.26 10.79
N ALA A 240 20.32 -15.03 9.50
CA ALA A 240 21.01 -14.01 8.70
C ALA A 240 20.38 -12.62 8.83
N ALA A 241 19.12 -12.53 9.28
CA ALA A 241 18.48 -11.26 9.56
C ALA A 241 19.19 -10.58 10.73
N PRO A 242 19.37 -9.24 10.70
CA PRO A 242 19.74 -8.51 11.90
C PRO A 242 18.75 -8.87 13.02
N ALA A 243 19.24 -9.04 14.25
CA ALA A 243 18.41 -9.40 15.41
C ALA A 243 17.10 -8.59 15.36
N PRO A 244 15.92 -9.20 15.59
CA PRO A 244 14.64 -8.54 15.42
C PRO A 244 14.59 -7.26 16.27
N THR A 245 14.98 -6.14 15.67
CA THR A 245 14.72 -4.82 16.19
C THR A 245 13.22 -4.69 16.08
N ALA A 246 12.54 -4.63 17.22
CA ALA A 246 11.09 -4.47 17.35
C ALA A 246 10.50 -3.82 16.10
N ALA A 247 9.93 -4.65 15.22
CA ALA A 247 9.54 -4.37 13.83
C ALA A 247 9.89 -2.93 13.41
N ALA A 248 11.14 -2.69 13.03
CA ALA A 248 11.56 -1.38 12.55
C ALA A 248 10.60 -1.03 11.41
N PRO A 249 9.77 0.00 11.57
CA PRO A 249 8.64 0.19 10.69
C PRO A 249 9.17 0.61 9.34
N LEU A 250 9.06 -0.29 8.37
CA LEU A 250 9.60 -0.06 7.05
C LEU A 250 8.97 1.20 6.48
N PRO A 251 9.77 2.22 6.15
CA PRO A 251 9.25 3.38 5.48
C PRO A 251 8.89 2.97 4.04
N PRO A 252 7.80 3.50 3.45
CA PRO A 252 7.47 3.20 2.05
C PRO A 252 8.68 3.44 1.13
N TYR A 253 8.85 2.61 0.10
CA TYR A 253 10.06 2.49 -0.72
C TYR A 253 10.74 3.79 -1.22
N PRO A 254 10.05 4.92 -1.49
CA PRO A 254 10.72 6.21 -1.77
C PRO A 254 11.65 6.70 -0.65
N LEU A 255 11.53 6.12 0.54
CA LEU A 255 12.15 6.56 1.77
C LEU A 255 13.32 5.69 2.22
N LEU A 256 13.48 4.50 1.65
CA LEU A 256 14.62 3.61 1.94
C LEU A 256 15.96 4.25 1.59
N HIS A 257 15.96 5.21 0.65
CA HIS A 257 17.16 5.90 0.18
C HIS A 257 17.31 7.32 0.73
N SER A 258 16.33 7.83 1.47
CA SER A 258 16.32 9.23 1.95
C SER A 258 16.37 9.36 3.47
N ILE A 259 16.73 8.28 4.16
CA ILE A 259 16.78 8.25 5.61
C ILE A 259 18.12 7.64 6.08
N ASP A 260 19.12 8.51 6.20
CA ASP A 260 20.32 8.26 7.02
C ASP A 260 20.03 8.39 8.54
N ALA A 261 18.76 8.60 8.91
CA ALA A 261 18.30 8.91 10.25
C ALA A 261 17.64 7.70 10.96
N ALA A 262 17.75 7.63 12.29
CA ALA A 262 17.10 6.60 13.09
C ALA A 262 15.57 6.78 13.08
N LEU A 263 14.90 6.23 12.06
CA LEU A 263 13.45 6.36 11.89
C LEU A 263 12.68 5.45 12.84
N SER A 264 11.65 5.99 13.49
CA SER A 264 10.69 5.24 14.30
C SER A 264 9.27 5.65 13.93
N GLN A 265 8.42 4.71 13.52
CA GLN A 265 7.00 5.01 13.27
C GLN A 265 6.28 5.19 14.60
N LEU A 266 5.35 6.14 14.63
CA LEU A 266 4.54 6.37 15.81
C LEU A 266 3.51 5.23 15.96
N PRO A 267 3.54 4.48 17.09
CA PRO A 267 2.62 3.37 17.33
C PRO A 267 1.17 3.86 17.52
N GLY A 268 0.20 2.98 17.23
CA GLY A 268 -1.23 3.23 17.52
C GLY A 268 -1.98 4.10 16.50
N LEU A 269 -1.33 4.49 15.40
CA LEU A 269 -1.93 5.25 14.31
C LEU A 269 -2.02 4.41 13.04
N ASP A 270 -2.70 3.27 13.14
CA ASP A 270 -2.85 2.29 12.05
C ASP A 270 -3.25 2.97 10.73
N GLY A 271 -2.46 2.71 9.69
CA GLY A 271 -2.64 3.27 8.36
C GLY A 271 -2.03 4.66 8.13
N LYS A 272 -1.65 5.42 9.17
CA LYS A 272 -1.00 6.72 9.01
C LYS A 272 0.52 6.58 8.87
N LEU A 273 1.09 7.30 7.91
CA LEU A 273 2.52 7.34 7.62
C LEU A 273 3.20 8.45 8.43
N LEU A 274 3.22 8.28 9.74
CA LEU A 274 3.79 9.24 10.71
C LEU A 274 4.98 8.62 11.41
N TYR A 275 6.09 9.35 11.42
CA TYR A 275 7.37 8.89 11.92
C TYR A 275 8.03 9.96 12.76
N THR A 276 8.92 9.54 13.64
CA THR A 276 9.95 10.38 14.22
C THR A 276 11.30 9.97 13.66
N ALA A 277 12.21 10.92 13.56
CA ALA A 277 13.58 10.67 13.10
C ALA A 277 14.55 11.52 13.92
N THR A 278 15.76 11.01 14.11
CA THR A 278 16.88 11.81 14.62
C THR A 278 17.91 11.94 13.50
N GLU A 279 18.14 13.17 13.04
CA GLU A 279 19.18 13.46 12.05
C GLU A 279 20.58 13.17 12.61
N ALA A 280 21.58 13.09 11.73
CA ALA A 280 22.97 12.86 12.12
C ALA A 280 23.53 13.94 13.07
N ASP A 281 22.95 15.15 13.06
CA ASP A 281 23.27 16.25 13.98
C ASP A 281 22.58 16.13 15.36
N GLY A 282 21.78 15.09 15.58
CA GLY A 282 21.03 14.84 16.82
C GLY A 282 19.66 15.51 16.90
N ARG A 283 19.24 16.25 15.86
CA ARG A 283 17.95 16.94 15.83
C ARG A 283 16.80 15.95 15.62
N ALA A 284 15.83 16.00 16.53
CA ALA A 284 14.61 15.21 16.43
C ALA A 284 13.57 15.87 15.52
N GLN A 285 12.91 15.08 14.69
CA GLN A 285 11.93 15.54 13.72
C GLN A 285 10.69 14.67 13.75
N PHE A 286 9.54 15.27 13.43
CA PHE A 286 8.31 14.58 13.09
C PHE A 286 8.15 14.57 11.57
N ILE A 287 7.87 13.41 10.99
CA ILE A 287 7.75 13.21 9.55
C ILE A 287 6.38 12.64 9.23
N LYS A 288 5.66 13.31 8.34
CA LYS A 288 4.37 12.88 7.80
C LYS A 288 4.47 12.68 6.30
N PHE A 289 4.02 11.52 5.84
CA PHE A 289 3.75 11.29 4.42
C PHE A 289 2.26 11.39 4.14
N THR A 290 1.90 12.14 3.11
CA THR A 290 0.51 12.40 2.72
C THR A 290 0.38 12.38 1.21
N THR A 291 -0.74 11.88 0.69
CA THR A 291 -1.07 11.97 -0.75
C THR A 291 -1.76 13.28 -1.12
N LEU A 292 -2.19 14.05 -0.11
CA LEU A 292 -2.70 15.40 -0.30
C LEU A 292 -1.55 16.39 -0.44
N LEU A 293 -1.70 17.32 -1.37
CA LEU A 293 -0.76 18.43 -1.51
C LEU A 293 -0.69 19.21 -0.19
N TYR A 294 0.51 19.30 0.38
CA TYR A 294 0.71 20.07 1.60
C TYR A 294 0.76 21.57 1.27
N PRO A 295 -0.04 22.42 1.95
CA PRO A 295 -0.08 23.86 1.66
C PRO A 295 1.15 24.58 2.26
N LYS A 296 2.34 24.29 1.74
CA LYS A 296 3.62 24.81 2.24
C LYS A 296 3.62 26.33 2.43
N HIS A 297 3.07 27.07 1.48
CA HIS A 297 3.00 28.53 1.52
C HIS A 297 2.18 29.07 2.71
N VAL A 298 1.15 28.35 3.17
CA VAL A 298 0.40 28.70 4.39
C VAL A 298 1.24 28.40 5.61
N HIS A 299 1.89 27.23 5.63
CA HIS A 299 2.76 26.84 6.74
C HIS A 299 3.90 27.82 6.94
N ASP A 300 4.60 28.21 5.87
CA ASP A 300 5.70 29.17 5.91
C ASP A 300 5.25 30.49 6.55
N ALA A 301 4.11 31.04 6.11
CA ALA A 301 3.57 32.29 6.64
C ALA A 301 3.15 32.19 8.11
N TRP A 302 2.63 31.04 8.55
CA TRP A 302 2.27 30.81 9.94
C TRP A 302 3.48 30.53 10.83
N GLN A 303 4.53 29.93 10.26
CA GLN A 303 5.79 29.68 10.95
C GLN A 303 6.53 30.98 11.25
N GLU A 304 6.52 31.95 10.33
CA GLU A 304 7.06 33.30 10.55
C GLU A 304 6.44 33.99 11.77
N GLU A 305 5.20 33.64 12.10
CA GLU A 305 4.44 34.18 13.24
C GLU A 305 4.51 33.28 14.50
N GLY A 306 5.25 32.16 14.42
CA GLY A 306 5.38 31.19 15.51
C GLY A 306 4.09 30.44 15.85
N LEU A 307 3.20 30.25 14.86
CA LEU A 307 1.87 29.64 15.05
C LEU A 307 1.84 28.14 14.73
N VAL A 308 2.88 27.62 14.07
CA VAL A 308 3.02 26.22 13.69
C VAL A 308 4.45 25.73 13.96
N PRO A 309 4.67 24.41 14.08
CA PRO A 309 6.00 23.85 14.21
C PRO A 309 6.89 24.23 13.03
N THR A 310 8.18 24.40 13.28
CA THR A 310 9.20 24.67 12.27
C THR A 310 9.23 23.56 11.21
N LEU A 311 9.02 23.94 9.95
CA LEU A 311 9.12 23.07 8.79
C LEU A 311 10.58 22.93 8.35
N HIS A 312 11.11 21.72 8.43
CA HIS A 312 12.45 21.41 7.95
C HIS A 312 12.43 20.97 6.49
N ARG A 313 11.38 20.25 6.07
CA ARG A 313 11.30 19.64 4.75
C ARG A 313 9.85 19.57 4.25
N CYS A 314 9.63 19.87 2.98
CA CYS A 314 8.34 19.70 2.32
C CYS A 314 8.57 19.35 0.85
N ASP A 315 8.74 18.07 0.57
CA ASP A 315 9.10 17.59 -0.76
C ASP A 315 7.95 16.83 -1.41
N ALA A 316 7.73 17.08 -2.70
CA ALA A 316 6.96 16.16 -3.52
C ALA A 316 7.80 14.90 -3.77
N LEU A 317 7.22 13.75 -3.48
CA LEU A 317 7.80 12.44 -3.73
C LEU A 317 7.15 11.79 -4.96
N PRO A 318 7.81 10.78 -5.55
CA PRO A 318 7.18 9.92 -6.53
C PRO A 318 5.81 9.43 -6.05
N GLY A 319 4.87 9.39 -6.99
CA GLY A 319 3.55 8.85 -6.73
C GLY A 319 2.61 9.72 -5.92
N ALA A 320 2.67 11.04 -6.14
CA ALA A 320 1.82 12.04 -5.50
C ALA A 320 1.87 12.04 -3.96
N TYR A 321 2.85 11.37 -3.37
CA TYR A 321 3.15 11.54 -1.95
C TYR A 321 3.88 12.88 -1.75
N CYS A 322 3.70 13.45 -0.57
CA CYS A 322 4.46 14.57 -0.07
C CYS A 322 5.06 14.18 1.28
N CYS A 323 6.36 14.41 1.42
CA CYS A 323 7.09 14.30 2.67
C CYS A 323 7.05 15.65 3.38
N VAL A 324 6.49 15.69 4.58
CA VAL A 324 6.48 16.88 5.43
C VAL A 324 7.25 16.55 6.69
N ALA A 325 8.41 17.16 6.89
CA ALA A 325 9.18 17.01 8.11
C ALA A 325 9.19 18.33 8.89
N THR A 326 8.76 18.28 10.15
CA THR A 326 8.74 19.41 11.08
C THR A 326 9.59 19.10 12.31
N GLU A 327 9.84 20.12 13.13
CA GLU A 327 10.36 19.88 14.47
C GLU A 327 9.45 18.92 15.26
N LEU A 328 10.05 18.10 16.10
CA LEU A 328 9.33 17.21 16.99
C LEU A 328 8.94 17.96 18.26
N LEU A 329 7.65 18.20 18.47
CA LEU A 329 7.11 18.71 19.74
C LEU A 329 6.99 17.54 20.74
N ALA A 330 8.09 17.20 21.41
CA ALA A 330 8.17 16.00 22.24
C ALA A 330 7.53 16.17 23.63
N ALA A 331 6.94 15.09 24.14
CA ALA A 331 6.40 15.05 25.50
C ALA A 331 7.47 15.28 26.58
N THR A 332 8.73 14.92 26.30
CA THR A 332 9.88 15.20 27.17
C THR A 332 10.14 16.69 27.35
N ASP A 333 9.71 17.52 26.40
CA ASP A 333 9.83 18.98 26.45
C ASP A 333 8.53 19.63 26.97
N GLY A 334 7.61 18.82 27.53
CA GLY A 334 6.37 19.28 28.15
C GLY A 334 5.19 19.43 27.19
N TRP A 335 5.36 19.16 25.89
CA TRP A 335 4.29 19.21 24.91
C TRP A 335 3.27 18.09 25.10
N LYS A 336 1.99 18.45 25.09
CA LYS A 336 0.85 17.53 25.19
C LYS A 336 -0.23 17.92 24.19
N MET A 337 -0.95 16.94 23.65
CA MET A 337 -2.14 17.21 22.87
C MET A 337 -3.25 17.74 23.79
N LEU A 338 -4.14 18.58 23.27
CA LEU A 338 -5.25 19.14 24.05
C LEU A 338 -6.10 18.09 24.82
N PRO A 339 -6.43 16.90 24.25
CA PRO A 339 -7.16 15.86 24.99
C PRO A 339 -6.38 15.26 26.18
N GLU A 340 -5.06 15.43 26.22
CA GLU A 340 -4.19 14.89 27.27
C GLU A 340 -4.06 15.83 28.47
N LEU A 341 -4.54 17.08 28.37
CA LEU A 341 -4.48 18.08 29.43
C LEU A 341 -5.52 17.85 30.55
N GLY A 342 -6.40 16.86 30.41
CA GLY A 342 -7.47 16.57 31.36
C GLY A 342 -8.63 17.58 31.27
N ASP A 343 -9.86 17.08 31.40
CA ASP A 343 -11.05 17.92 31.22
C ASP A 343 -11.14 19.00 32.32
N SER A 344 -11.38 20.24 31.87
CA SER A 344 -11.54 21.41 32.75
C SER A 344 -10.34 21.72 33.64
N SER A 345 -9.13 21.24 33.29
CA SER A 345 -7.92 21.64 33.98
C SER A 345 -7.59 23.12 33.68
N PRO A 346 -6.92 23.84 34.60
CA PRO A 346 -6.41 25.18 34.33
C PRO A 346 -5.56 25.24 33.06
N ASP A 347 -4.73 24.22 32.84
CA ASP A 347 -3.88 24.08 31.65
C ASP A 347 -4.71 23.99 30.36
N GLN A 348 -5.81 23.23 30.38
CA GLN A 348 -6.71 23.13 29.23
C GLN A 348 -7.40 24.46 28.93
N GLN A 349 -7.87 25.18 29.95
CA GLN A 349 -8.50 26.51 29.78
C GLN A 349 -7.50 27.53 29.23
N GLN A 350 -6.26 27.53 29.74
CA GLN A 350 -5.21 28.39 29.24
C GLN A 350 -4.82 28.02 27.80
N CYS A 351 -4.76 26.72 27.49
CA CYS A 351 -4.52 26.24 26.13
C CYS A 351 -5.63 26.72 25.18
N PHE A 352 -6.90 26.64 25.55
CA PHE A 352 -8.00 27.19 24.74
C PHE A 352 -7.84 28.69 24.48
N GLY A 353 -7.54 29.49 25.51
CA GLY A 353 -7.31 30.93 25.34
C GLY A 353 -6.13 31.23 24.42
N ALA A 354 -5.03 30.49 24.54
CA ALA A 354 -3.87 30.61 23.66
C ALA A 354 -4.20 30.20 22.21
N VAL A 355 -4.97 29.14 22.04
CA VAL A 355 -5.45 28.65 20.74
C VAL A 355 -6.35 29.68 20.04
N GLU A 356 -7.29 30.28 20.76
CA GLU A 356 -8.15 31.33 20.19
C GLU A 356 -7.35 32.53 19.71
N GLN A 357 -6.35 32.95 20.49
CA GLN A 357 -5.43 34.03 20.10
C GLN A 357 -4.58 33.63 18.89
N ALA A 358 -4.05 32.41 18.87
CA ALA A 358 -3.26 31.89 17.76
C ALA A 358 -4.08 31.81 16.47
N LEU A 359 -5.34 31.34 16.54
CA LEU A 359 -6.25 31.30 15.40
C LEU A 359 -6.63 32.70 14.91
N SER A 360 -6.91 33.62 15.83
CA SER A 360 -7.20 35.02 15.48
C SER A 360 -6.03 35.65 14.71
N ARG A 361 -4.79 35.41 15.17
CA ARG A 361 -3.57 35.82 14.45
C ARG A 361 -3.45 35.10 13.11
N ALA A 362 -3.59 33.79 13.07
CA ALA A 362 -3.50 32.99 11.84
C ALA A 362 -4.48 33.48 10.76
N HIS A 363 -5.72 33.77 11.13
CA HIS A 363 -6.77 34.26 10.24
C HIS A 363 -6.59 35.71 9.79
N SER A 364 -5.67 36.46 10.40
CA SER A 364 -5.31 37.82 9.98
C SER A 364 -4.17 37.86 8.96
N ILE A 365 -3.48 36.73 8.74
CA ILE A 365 -2.33 36.65 7.84
C ILE A 365 -2.82 36.43 6.41
N LEU A 366 -2.33 37.29 5.50
CA LEU A 366 -2.55 37.15 4.06
C LEU A 366 -1.51 36.22 3.45
N VAL A 367 -1.96 35.09 2.92
CA VAL A 367 -1.12 34.09 2.24
C VAL A 367 -1.28 34.20 0.73
N GLN A 368 -0.26 33.79 -0.04
CA GLN A 368 -0.41 33.70 -1.49
C GLN A 368 -1.36 32.57 -1.88
N HIS A 369 -2.34 32.86 -2.74
CA HIS A 369 -3.26 31.86 -3.27
C HIS A 369 -3.76 32.25 -4.67
N GLY A 370 -3.66 31.34 -5.65
CA GLY A 370 -4.25 31.53 -6.98
C GLY A 370 -3.81 32.80 -7.73
N GLY A 371 -2.55 33.24 -7.58
CA GLY A 371 -2.04 34.47 -8.19
C GLY A 371 -2.36 35.77 -7.43
N GLY A 372 -3.03 35.68 -6.27
CA GLY A 372 -3.33 36.81 -5.39
C GLY A 372 -2.94 36.52 -3.93
N ARG A 373 -3.45 37.35 -3.01
CA ARG A 373 -3.35 37.13 -1.55
C ARG A 373 -4.74 36.93 -0.96
N ALA A 374 -4.88 35.96 -0.07
CA ALA A 374 -6.14 35.66 0.61
C ALA A 374 -5.87 35.32 2.08
N LEU A 375 -6.90 35.40 2.92
CA LEU A 375 -6.81 34.93 4.31
C LEU A 375 -6.82 33.39 4.31
N ALA A 376 -5.98 32.80 5.15
CA ALA A 376 -5.97 31.36 5.38
C ALA A 376 -6.89 30.98 6.54
N VAL A 377 -7.45 29.76 6.47
CA VAL A 377 -8.18 29.12 7.57
C VAL A 377 -7.60 27.73 7.83
N HIS A 378 -7.56 27.29 9.09
CA HIS A 378 -6.96 26.01 9.48
C HIS A 378 -7.70 24.79 8.88
N GLY A 379 -9.03 24.88 8.71
CA GLY A 379 -9.84 23.86 8.04
C GLY A 379 -10.03 22.54 8.81
N ASP A 380 -9.12 22.14 9.69
CA ASP A 380 -9.21 20.91 10.51
C ASP A 380 -8.89 21.18 11.99
N MET A 381 -9.55 22.18 12.61
CA MET A 381 -9.27 22.53 13.99
C MET A 381 -9.98 21.57 14.97
N ARG A 382 -9.20 20.75 15.68
CA ARG A 382 -9.69 19.75 16.64
C ARG A 382 -8.59 19.37 17.63
N GLY A 383 -8.96 18.83 18.79
CA GLY A 383 -8.05 18.52 19.89
C GLY A 383 -6.75 17.80 19.48
N PRO A 384 -6.76 16.75 18.65
CA PRO A 384 -5.53 16.08 18.21
C PRO A 384 -4.57 16.92 17.35
N ASN A 385 -5.03 18.05 16.80
CA ASN A 385 -4.22 18.97 16.00
C ASN A 385 -3.75 20.19 16.83
N ILE A 386 -4.01 20.19 18.14
CA ILE A 386 -3.64 21.25 19.07
C ILE A 386 -2.66 20.66 20.08
N MET A 387 -1.48 21.27 20.17
CA MET A 387 -0.49 20.94 21.18
C MET A 387 -0.20 22.17 22.05
N GLY A 388 -0.04 21.95 23.34
CA GLY A 388 0.35 22.98 24.31
C GLY A 388 1.34 22.42 25.31
N VAL A 389 2.07 23.31 25.97
CA VAL A 389 2.95 22.95 27.10
C VAL A 389 2.13 23.08 28.38
N ALA A 390 2.09 22.03 29.20
CA ALA A 390 1.48 22.13 30.53
C ALA A 390 2.36 23.02 31.43
N PHE A 391 1.76 23.96 32.14
CA PHE A 391 2.47 25.01 32.90
C PHE A 391 2.81 24.59 34.33
#